data_AF-A0A822AYI1-F1
#
_entry.id   AF-A0A822AYI1-F1
#
_cell.length_a   1.000
_cell.length_b   1.000
_cell.length_c   1.000
_cell.angle_alpha   90.00
_cell.angle_beta   90.00
_cell.angle_gamma   90.00
#
_symmetry.space_group_name_H-M   'P 1'
#
loop_
_entity.id
_entity.type
_entity.pdbx_description
1 polymer ?
#
loop_
_entity_poly.entity_id
_entity_poly.type
_entity_poly.pdbx_seq_one_letter_code
_entity_poly.pdbx_strand_id
1 'polypeptide(L)'
;HQLELFIKHFSLYVSLSNNLNVTSSTTHLLVDDSSHPFQCNFSKKIFQAVARHIFIVSIRWIEECLLQNEIIDETPYKIHGDETMKTMHLTCYTSINTLFSSSILFAIDCTSFQRVLTRNDLIELVILSNAKLFDPEQQKSIEIQSKLLLVLVDPRVDRYQLEIKYKQWYKNVKFLTPGFLLKSIIYQKQQPFEDFEL
;
A
#
# COMPACT_ATOMS: atom_id res chain seq x y z
N HIS A 1 24.80 -24.83 -5.29
CA HIS A 1 25.40 -23.58 -5.80
C HIS A 1 24.37 -22.60 -6.40
N GLN A 2 23.61 -22.94 -7.45
CA GLN A 2 22.58 -22.03 -8.00
C GLN A 2 21.44 -21.74 -7.00
N LEU A 3 20.95 -22.75 -6.28
CA LEU A 3 19.89 -22.58 -5.28
C LEU A 3 20.33 -21.76 -4.04
N GLU A 4 21.57 -21.92 -3.59
CA GLU A 4 22.13 -21.10 -2.50
C GLU A 4 22.33 -19.64 -2.90
N LEU A 5 22.79 -19.39 -4.15
CA LEU A 5 22.84 -18.05 -4.73
C LEU A 5 21.44 -17.47 -4.91
N PHE A 6 20.46 -18.29 -5.31
CA PHE A 6 19.04 -17.92 -5.43
C PHE A 6 18.44 -17.49 -4.09
N ILE A 7 18.60 -18.28 -3.03
CA ILE A 7 18.13 -17.95 -1.67
C ILE A 7 18.84 -16.71 -1.13
N LYS A 8 20.13 -16.52 -1.46
CA LYS A 8 20.88 -15.31 -1.08
C LYS A 8 20.47 -14.06 -1.86
N HIS A 9 19.99 -14.21 -3.10
CA HIS A 9 19.47 -13.13 -3.95
C HIS A 9 17.97 -12.84 -3.71
N PHE A 10 17.23 -13.79 -3.11
CA PHE A 10 15.83 -13.61 -2.79
C PHE A 10 15.64 -12.80 -1.51
N SER A 11 14.90 -11.71 -1.69
CA SER A 11 14.74 -10.60 -0.76
C SER A 11 13.81 -10.91 0.40
N LEU A 12 14.21 -10.39 1.57
CA LEU A 12 13.34 -9.91 2.64
C LEU A 12 12.33 -10.91 3.21
N TYR A 13 12.79 -11.74 4.14
CA TYR A 13 11.91 -12.52 4.99
C TYR A 13 11.10 -11.60 5.92
N VAL A 14 9.78 -11.77 5.94
CA VAL A 14 8.95 -11.28 7.05
C VAL A 14 9.04 -12.30 8.19
N SER A 15 10.19 -12.36 8.87
CA SER A 15 10.15 -12.66 10.30
C SER A 15 9.83 -11.37 11.05
N LEU A 16 9.49 -11.49 12.32
CA LEU A 16 9.53 -10.41 13.31
C LEU A 16 10.83 -9.56 13.32
N SER A 17 11.83 -9.83 12.47
CA SER A 17 13.02 -9.01 12.27
C SER A 17 12.76 -7.80 11.33
N ASN A 18 12.97 -6.61 11.89
CA ASN A 18 12.33 -5.35 11.49
C ASN A 18 13.09 -4.48 10.47
N ASN A 19 14.20 -4.90 9.84
CA ASN A 19 15.15 -3.88 9.33
C ASN A 19 15.36 -3.76 7.81
N LEU A 20 14.65 -4.51 6.97
CA LEU A 20 14.77 -4.33 5.52
C LEU A 20 13.47 -3.72 4.96
N ASN A 21 13.59 -2.64 4.19
CA ASN A 21 12.47 -1.99 3.51
C ASN A 21 12.24 -2.64 2.14
N VAL A 22 10.99 -2.73 1.70
CA VAL A 22 10.66 -3.13 0.33
C VAL A 22 11.11 -2.03 -0.63
N THR A 23 12.04 -2.34 -1.53
CA THR A 23 12.63 -1.39 -2.49
C THR A 23 12.14 -1.65 -3.92
N SER A 24 12.52 -0.77 -4.86
CA SER A 24 12.26 -0.96 -6.29
C SER A 24 12.96 -2.18 -6.91
N SER A 25 14.01 -2.71 -6.28
CA SER A 25 14.70 -3.93 -6.73
C SER A 25 14.11 -5.21 -6.13
N THR A 26 13.11 -5.08 -5.24
CA THR A 26 12.46 -6.23 -4.60
C THR A 26 11.49 -6.85 -5.60
N THR A 27 11.61 -8.15 -5.86
CA THR A 27 10.71 -8.88 -6.77
C THR A 27 9.70 -9.76 -6.02
N HIS A 28 10.08 -10.24 -4.84
CA HIS A 28 9.27 -11.11 -4.00
C HIS A 28 9.32 -10.67 -2.53
N LEU A 29 8.18 -10.84 -1.87
CA LEU A 29 8.03 -10.70 -0.43
C LEU A 29 7.59 -12.05 0.13
N LEU A 30 8.44 -12.65 0.97
CA LEU A 30 8.16 -13.91 1.65
C LEU A 30 7.38 -13.65 2.94
N VAL A 31 6.29 -14.39 3.13
CA VAL A 31 5.43 -14.26 4.30
C VAL A 31 5.28 -15.60 5.02
N ASP A 32 5.34 -15.56 6.34
CA ASP A 32 4.99 -16.70 7.18
C ASP A 32 3.46 -16.81 7.29
N ASP A 33 2.91 -17.91 6.75
CA ASP A 33 1.49 -18.25 6.74
C ASP A 33 1.20 -19.49 7.61
N SER A 34 2.09 -19.81 8.55
CA SER A 34 1.95 -20.98 9.44
C SER A 34 0.68 -20.94 10.29
N SER A 35 0.26 -19.74 10.71
CA SER A 35 -0.96 -19.56 11.52
C SER A 35 -2.24 -19.69 10.69
N HIS A 36 -2.23 -19.13 9.48
CA HIS A 36 -3.37 -19.13 8.56
C HIS A 36 -2.85 -19.32 7.12
N PRO A 37 -3.04 -20.52 6.52
CA PRO A 37 -2.51 -20.81 5.19
C PRO A 37 -2.95 -19.77 4.16
N PHE A 38 -1.98 -19.26 3.41
CA PHE A 38 -2.13 -18.24 2.37
C PHE A 38 -2.74 -16.90 2.84
N GLN A 39 -2.63 -16.60 4.14
CA GLN A 39 -3.07 -15.33 4.73
C GLN A 39 -1.92 -14.60 5.43
N CYS A 40 -2.02 -13.29 5.56
CA CYS A 40 -1.03 -12.49 6.28
C CYS A 40 -1.60 -11.25 6.95
N ASN A 41 -1.04 -10.90 8.11
CA ASN A 41 -1.34 -9.64 8.79
C ASN A 41 -0.88 -8.44 7.94
N PHE A 42 -1.72 -7.39 7.88
CA PHE A 42 -1.32 -6.15 7.24
C PHE A 42 -0.14 -5.49 7.96
N SER A 43 0.92 -5.25 7.19
CA SER A 43 2.09 -4.50 7.61
C SER A 43 2.48 -3.49 6.55
N LYS A 44 3.34 -2.53 6.91
CA LYS A 44 3.95 -1.59 5.96
C LYS A 44 4.51 -2.30 4.72
N LYS A 45 5.21 -3.43 4.92
CA LYS A 45 5.84 -4.21 3.84
C LYS A 45 4.78 -4.78 2.88
N ILE A 46 3.64 -5.25 3.41
CA ILE A 46 2.53 -5.74 2.58
C ILE A 46 2.00 -4.60 1.70
N PHE A 47 1.67 -3.44 2.27
CA PHE A 47 1.17 -2.32 1.47
C PHE A 47 2.18 -1.85 0.41
N GLN A 48 3.47 -1.78 0.75
CA GLN A 48 4.52 -1.44 -0.21
C GLN A 48 4.63 -2.50 -1.32
N ALA A 49 4.59 -3.79 -0.98
CA ALA A 49 4.66 -4.87 -1.96
C ALA A 49 3.47 -4.84 -2.91
N VAL A 50 2.26 -4.66 -2.39
CA VAL A 50 1.04 -4.56 -3.20
C VAL A 50 1.08 -3.34 -4.11
N ALA A 51 1.44 -2.16 -3.59
CA ALA A 51 1.55 -0.94 -4.39
C ALA A 51 2.64 -1.04 -5.47
N ARG A 52 3.65 -1.90 -5.29
CA ARG A 52 4.73 -2.16 -6.26
C ARG A 52 4.45 -3.36 -7.18
N HIS A 53 3.30 -4.01 -7.04
CA HIS A 53 2.96 -5.25 -7.75
C HIS A 53 3.99 -6.38 -7.55
N ILE A 54 4.60 -6.44 -6.37
CA ILE A 54 5.55 -7.47 -5.95
C ILE A 54 4.82 -8.77 -5.67
N PHE A 55 5.43 -9.91 -5.98
CA PHE A 55 4.89 -11.22 -5.64
C PHE A 55 4.95 -11.44 -4.13
N ILE A 56 3.79 -11.61 -3.50
CA ILE A 56 3.69 -11.93 -2.07
C ILE A 56 3.39 -13.42 -1.96
N VAL A 57 4.34 -14.19 -1.45
CA VAL A 57 4.31 -15.66 -1.46
C VAL A 57 4.61 -16.22 -0.08
N SER A 58 4.02 -17.38 0.23
CA SER A 58 4.30 -18.12 1.47
C SER A 58 5.76 -18.59 1.50
N ILE A 59 6.36 -18.62 2.68
CA ILE A 59 7.69 -19.22 2.89
C ILE A 59 7.76 -20.69 2.46
N ARG A 60 6.62 -21.40 2.42
CA ARG A 60 6.53 -22.79 1.93
C ARG A 60 7.05 -22.96 0.51
N TRP A 61 7.03 -21.90 -0.30
CA TRP A 61 7.62 -21.93 -1.64
C TRP A 61 9.14 -22.15 -1.59
N ILE A 62 9.82 -21.47 -0.65
CA ILE A 62 11.26 -21.66 -0.45
C ILE A 62 11.55 -23.04 0.11
N GLU A 63 10.70 -23.53 1.01
CA GLU A 63 10.81 -24.89 1.56
C GLU A 63 10.70 -25.94 0.43
N GLU A 64 9.74 -25.79 -0.48
CA GLU A 64 9.60 -26.71 -1.60
C GLU A 64 10.74 -26.59 -2.62
N CYS A 65 11.21 -25.37 -2.93
CA CYS A 65 12.40 -25.18 -3.76
C CYS A 65 13.62 -25.91 -3.18
N LEU A 66 13.77 -25.87 -1.85
CA LEU A 66 14.83 -26.59 -1.13
C LEU A 66 14.66 -28.10 -1.19
N LEU A 67 13.43 -28.61 -1.04
CA LEU A 67 13.13 -30.03 -1.09
C LEU A 67 13.37 -30.63 -2.49
N GLN A 68 12.94 -29.92 -3.54
CA GLN A 68 13.12 -30.37 -4.93
C GLN A 68 14.50 -30.05 -5.50
N ASN A 69 15.30 -29.26 -4.78
CA ASN A 69 16.60 -28.75 -5.20
C ASN A 69 16.56 -28.02 -6.56
N GLU A 70 15.45 -27.33 -6.82
CA GLU A 70 15.19 -26.54 -8.03
C GLU A 70 14.27 -25.35 -7.72
N ILE A 71 14.22 -24.38 -8.64
CA ILE A 71 13.30 -23.24 -8.53
C ILE A 71 11.99 -23.66 -9.20
N ILE A 72 10.94 -23.79 -8.40
CA ILE A 72 9.61 -24.17 -8.88
C ILE A 72 8.72 -22.93 -9.05
N ASP A 73 7.61 -23.08 -9.78
CA ASP A 73 6.60 -22.03 -9.94
C ASP A 73 6.06 -21.53 -8.59
N GLU A 74 6.17 -20.22 -8.37
CA GLU A 74 5.70 -19.54 -7.16
C GLU A 74 4.18 -19.32 -7.11
N THR A 75 3.49 -19.44 -8.25
CA THR A 75 2.06 -19.16 -8.39
C THR A 75 1.17 -19.90 -7.37
N PRO A 76 1.38 -21.21 -7.10
CA PRO A 76 0.60 -21.97 -6.12
C PRO A 76 0.81 -21.51 -4.67
N TYR A 77 1.88 -20.76 -4.39
CA TYR A 77 2.26 -20.31 -3.05
C TYR A 77 1.87 -18.86 -2.78
N LYS A 78 1.16 -18.24 -3.71
CA LYS A 78 0.75 -16.84 -3.60
C LYS A 78 -0.20 -16.63 -2.42
N ILE A 79 0.04 -15.55 -1.67
CA ILE A 79 -0.87 -15.13 -0.59
C ILE A 79 -2.18 -14.63 -1.21
N HIS A 80 -3.30 -15.09 -0.66
CA HIS A 80 -4.64 -14.81 -1.18
C HIS A 80 -5.49 -13.94 -0.27
N GLY A 81 -5.02 -13.54 0.92
CA GLY A 81 -5.88 -12.89 1.90
C GLY A 81 -5.17 -12.35 3.13
N ASP A 82 -5.98 -11.69 3.96
CA ASP A 82 -5.75 -11.49 5.39
C ASP A 82 -6.99 -12.04 6.14
N GLU A 83 -6.84 -12.36 7.42
CA GLU A 83 -7.93 -12.79 8.31
C GLU A 83 -9.10 -11.79 8.32
N THR A 84 -8.80 -10.49 8.21
CA THR A 84 -9.81 -9.42 8.20
C THR A 84 -10.42 -9.18 6.81
N MET A 85 -9.69 -9.53 5.76
CA MET A 85 -10.06 -9.34 4.36
C MET A 85 -10.03 -10.68 3.66
N LYS A 86 -11.10 -11.45 3.88
CA LYS A 86 -11.31 -12.86 3.47
C LYS A 86 -10.86 -13.24 2.06
N THR A 87 -10.65 -12.26 1.17
CA THR A 87 -9.98 -12.46 -0.12
C THR A 87 -9.25 -11.17 -0.54
N MET A 88 -7.94 -11.26 -0.68
CA MET A 88 -7.10 -10.37 -1.46
C MET A 88 -7.21 -10.83 -2.92
N HIS A 89 -7.97 -10.10 -3.72
CA HIS A 89 -7.80 -10.18 -5.17
C HIS A 89 -6.49 -9.46 -5.54
N LEU A 90 -5.36 -10.04 -5.16
CA LEU A 90 -4.04 -9.64 -5.64
C LEU A 90 -3.94 -10.03 -7.11
N THR A 91 -4.66 -9.33 -7.98
CA THR A 91 -4.41 -9.38 -9.40
C THR A 91 -3.10 -8.65 -9.64
N CYS A 92 -1.98 -9.37 -9.56
CA CYS A 92 -0.64 -8.88 -9.95
C CYS A 92 -0.52 -8.73 -11.48
N TYR A 93 -1.65 -8.61 -12.19
CA TYR A 93 -1.68 -8.52 -13.64
C TYR A 93 -1.52 -7.06 -14.06
N THR A 94 -0.25 -6.68 -14.25
CA THR A 94 0.36 -5.90 -15.36
C THR A 94 -0.32 -4.65 -15.93
N SER A 95 -1.49 -4.25 -15.48
CA SER A 95 -2.07 -2.98 -15.86
C SER A 95 -1.55 -1.95 -14.88
N ILE A 96 -0.54 -1.17 -15.28
CA ILE A 96 -0.15 0.08 -14.62
C ILE A 96 -1.30 1.08 -14.84
N ASN A 97 -2.46 0.76 -14.30
CA ASN A 97 -3.58 1.67 -14.24
C ASN A 97 -3.35 2.53 -13.00
N THR A 98 -3.41 3.84 -13.18
CA THR A 98 -3.39 4.78 -12.06
C THR A 98 -4.53 4.41 -11.11
N LEU A 99 -4.21 4.00 -9.88
CA LEU A 99 -5.19 3.57 -8.88
C LEU A 99 -6.24 4.66 -8.62
N PHE A 100 -5.81 5.90 -8.72
CA PHE A 100 -6.62 7.09 -8.56
C PHE A 100 -6.64 7.92 -9.85
N SER A 101 -7.76 8.59 -10.10
CA SER A 101 -7.90 9.50 -11.23
C SER A 101 -6.88 10.65 -11.17
N SER A 102 -6.41 11.12 -12.33
CA SER A 102 -5.55 12.31 -12.45
C SER A 102 -6.23 13.62 -11.99
N SER A 103 -7.56 13.58 -11.80
CA SER A 103 -8.38 14.64 -11.21
C SER A 103 -8.37 14.65 -9.68
N ILE A 104 -7.60 13.77 -9.03
CA ILE A 104 -7.49 13.65 -7.58
C ILE A 104 -6.08 14.07 -7.14
N LEU A 105 -6.01 14.86 -6.06
CA LEU A 105 -4.78 15.17 -5.33
C LEU A 105 -4.87 14.69 -3.90
N PHE A 106 -3.73 14.34 -3.30
CA PHE A 106 -3.63 13.89 -1.91
C PHE A 106 -2.86 14.87 -1.05
N ALA A 107 -3.45 15.32 0.04
CA ALA A 107 -2.74 15.94 1.16
C ALA A 107 -2.68 14.95 2.33
N ILE A 108 -1.61 15.01 3.12
CA ILE A 108 -1.44 14.15 4.31
C ILE A 108 -1.28 15.02 5.54
N ASP A 109 -2.34 15.02 6.35
CA ASP A 109 -2.46 15.69 7.65
C ASP A 109 -2.69 14.63 8.75
N CYS A 110 -1.86 13.59 8.69
CA CYS A 110 -1.84 12.46 9.61
C CYS A 110 -0.39 12.18 9.99
N THR A 111 -0.08 12.19 11.29
CA THR A 111 1.27 11.93 11.81
C THR A 111 1.57 10.43 11.86
N SER A 112 0.59 9.64 12.28
CA SER A 112 0.65 8.19 12.34
C SER A 112 -0.74 7.56 12.22
N PHE A 113 -0.82 6.38 11.60
CA PHE A 113 -2.05 5.60 11.51
C PHE A 113 -1.85 4.21 12.12
N GLN A 114 -2.76 3.83 13.03
CA GLN A 114 -2.73 2.56 13.76
C GLN A 114 -1.39 2.25 14.46
N ARG A 115 -0.56 3.27 14.73
CA ARG A 115 0.81 3.13 15.27
C ARG A 115 1.78 2.30 14.41
N VAL A 116 1.39 1.93 13.19
CA VAL A 116 2.21 1.12 12.26
C VAL A 116 2.75 1.97 11.12
N LEU A 117 1.96 2.90 10.60
CA LEU A 117 2.33 3.74 9.45
C LEU A 117 2.58 5.18 9.90
N THR A 118 3.73 5.71 9.53
CA THR A 118 4.08 7.13 9.69
C THR A 118 3.55 7.97 8.54
N ARG A 119 3.57 9.29 8.69
CA ARG A 119 3.30 10.23 7.59
C ARG A 119 4.12 9.92 6.33
N ASN A 120 5.41 9.61 6.48
CA ASN A 120 6.29 9.35 5.34
C ASN A 120 5.91 8.04 4.63
N ASP A 121 5.45 7.04 5.37
CA ASP A 121 4.97 5.79 4.77
C ASP A 121 3.71 6.05 3.93
N LEU A 122 2.78 6.88 4.43
CA LEU A 122 1.59 7.26 3.67
C LEU A 122 1.95 8.08 2.41
N ILE A 123 2.93 9.00 2.50
CA ILE A 123 3.45 9.75 1.34
C ILE A 123 3.99 8.77 0.30
N GLU A 124 4.83 7.82 0.73
CA GLU A 124 5.38 6.80 -0.16
C GLU A 124 4.26 6.00 -0.85
N LEU A 125 3.27 5.52 -0.09
CA LEU A 125 2.17 4.72 -0.64
C LEU A 125 1.30 5.49 -1.64
N VAL A 126 1.08 6.79 -1.44
CA VAL A 126 0.41 7.66 -2.44
C VAL A 126 1.22 7.71 -3.73
N ILE A 127 2.54 7.91 -3.65
CA ILE A 127 3.43 7.95 -4.81
C ILE A 127 3.44 6.61 -5.54
N LEU A 128 3.54 5.50 -4.81
CA LEU A 128 3.53 4.15 -5.39
C LEU A 128 2.20 3.80 -6.07
N SER A 129 1.12 4.41 -5.61
CA SER A 129 -0.20 4.29 -6.24
C SER A 129 -0.37 5.14 -7.50
N ASN A 130 0.71 5.78 -7.98
CA ASN A 130 0.71 6.74 -9.09
C ASN A 130 -0.24 7.94 -8.86
N ALA A 131 -0.49 8.30 -7.60
CA ALA A 131 -1.27 9.49 -7.26
C ALA A 131 -0.38 10.73 -7.08
N LYS A 132 -1.00 11.91 -7.25
CA LYS A 132 -0.33 13.20 -7.09
C LYS A 132 -0.52 13.74 -5.69
N LEU A 133 0.58 14.19 -5.08
CA LEU A 133 0.54 14.93 -3.82
C LEU A 133 0.13 16.37 -4.08
N PHE A 134 -0.61 16.93 -3.13
CA PHE A 134 -0.93 18.34 -3.06
C PHE A 134 0.33 19.13 -2.69
N ASP A 135 0.68 20.09 -3.54
CA ASP A 135 1.74 21.05 -3.32
C ASP A 135 1.11 22.46 -3.17
N PRO A 136 1.18 23.08 -1.98
CA PRO A 136 0.67 24.43 -1.76
C PRO A 136 1.27 25.48 -2.70
N GLU A 137 2.49 25.28 -3.18
CA GLU A 137 3.16 26.26 -4.05
C GLU A 137 2.58 26.27 -5.47
N GLN A 138 2.05 25.12 -5.93
CA GLN A 138 1.47 24.96 -7.27
C GLN A 138 -0.01 25.35 -7.34
N GLN A 139 -0.60 25.78 -6.22
CA GLN A 139 -2.05 25.93 -6.04
C GLN A 139 -2.72 27.03 -6.89
N LYS A 140 -1.93 27.92 -7.52
CA LYS A 140 -2.47 29.07 -8.28
C LYS A 140 -3.02 28.72 -9.66
N SER A 141 -2.81 27.51 -10.18
CA SER A 141 -3.30 27.14 -11.50
C SER A 141 -4.79 26.75 -11.47
N ILE A 142 -5.54 27.21 -12.48
CA ILE A 142 -6.97 26.92 -12.64
C ILE A 142 -7.23 25.40 -12.78
N GLU A 143 -6.31 24.69 -13.45
CA GLU A 143 -6.37 23.23 -13.61
C GLU A 143 -6.26 22.50 -12.27
N ILE A 144 -5.48 23.03 -11.32
CA ILE A 144 -5.37 22.44 -10.00
C ILE A 144 -6.69 22.68 -9.25
N GLN A 145 -7.23 23.89 -9.24
CA GLN A 145 -8.48 24.20 -8.50
C GLN A 145 -9.73 23.40 -8.90
N SER A 146 -9.76 22.80 -10.10
CA SER A 146 -10.86 21.93 -10.54
C SER A 146 -10.76 20.48 -10.05
N LYS A 147 -9.63 20.09 -9.45
CA LYS A 147 -9.39 18.75 -8.92
C LYS A 147 -10.10 18.53 -7.59
N LEU A 148 -10.27 17.26 -7.21
CA LEU A 148 -10.70 16.86 -5.88
C LEU A 148 -9.47 16.72 -4.98
N LEU A 149 -9.44 17.44 -3.86
CA LEU A 149 -8.41 17.28 -2.85
C LEU A 149 -8.88 16.28 -1.78
N LEU A 150 -8.19 15.15 -1.67
CA LEU A 150 -8.35 14.19 -0.59
C LEU A 150 -7.31 14.46 0.49
N VAL A 151 -7.76 14.77 1.70
CA VAL A 151 -6.86 14.98 2.84
C VAL A 151 -6.93 13.75 3.75
N LEU A 152 -5.82 13.01 3.83
CA LEU A 152 -5.69 11.87 4.75
C LEU A 152 -5.40 12.39 6.16
N VAL A 153 -6.31 12.13 7.09
CA VAL A 153 -6.36 12.76 8.42
C VAL A 153 -6.46 11.73 9.53
N ASP A 154 -5.87 12.05 10.69
CA ASP A 154 -6.07 11.25 11.89
C ASP A 154 -7.54 11.41 12.37
N PRO A 155 -8.27 10.31 12.67
CA PRO A 155 -9.67 10.38 13.12
C PRO A 155 -9.91 11.23 14.36
N ARG A 156 -8.86 11.55 15.12
CA ARG A 156 -8.94 12.34 16.35
C ARG A 156 -8.88 13.85 16.10
N VAL A 157 -8.60 14.28 14.88
CA VAL A 157 -8.48 15.70 14.54
C VAL A 157 -9.86 16.31 14.32
N ASP A 158 -10.07 17.51 14.85
CA ASP A 158 -11.31 18.26 14.67
C ASP A 158 -11.50 18.67 13.19
N ARG A 159 -12.59 18.20 12.60
CA ARG A 159 -12.99 18.50 11.21
C ARG A 159 -13.12 20.00 10.97
N TYR A 160 -13.58 20.79 11.93
CA TYR A 160 -13.73 22.23 11.75
C TYR A 160 -12.39 22.93 11.49
N GLN A 161 -11.34 22.53 12.23
CA GLN A 161 -9.99 23.06 12.04
C GLN A 161 -9.42 22.69 10.67
N LEU A 162 -9.66 21.45 10.22
CA LEU A 162 -9.26 20.98 8.90
C LEU A 162 -9.98 21.75 7.79
N GLU A 163 -11.27 22.03 7.96
CA GLU A 163 -12.03 22.81 6.98
C GLU A 163 -11.49 24.23 6.84
N ILE A 164 -11.20 24.93 7.94
CA ILE A 164 -10.58 26.27 7.89
C ILE A 164 -9.24 26.19 7.14
N LYS A 165 -8.41 25.23 7.50
CA LYS A 165 -7.07 25.05 6.92
C LYS A 165 -7.12 24.81 5.43
N TYR A 166 -7.97 23.91 4.92
CA TYR A 166 -7.93 23.49 3.52
C TYR A 166 -8.95 24.18 2.61
N LYS A 167 -10.10 24.63 3.12
CA LYS A 167 -11.12 25.29 2.27
C LYS A 167 -10.73 26.69 1.83
N GLN A 168 -9.82 27.36 2.54
CA GLN A 168 -9.19 28.60 2.03
C GLN A 168 -8.40 28.36 0.74
N TRP A 169 -7.99 27.12 0.49
CA TRP A 169 -7.13 26.75 -0.62
C TRP A 169 -7.84 26.01 -1.74
N TYR A 170 -8.85 25.20 -1.40
CA TYR A 170 -9.58 24.36 -2.33
C TYR A 170 -11.07 24.35 -2.04
N LYS A 171 -11.88 24.40 -3.10
CA LYS A 171 -13.34 24.31 -2.96
C LYS A 171 -13.83 22.88 -2.77
N ASN A 172 -13.21 21.93 -3.46
CA ASN A 172 -13.61 20.53 -3.46
C ASN A 172 -12.63 19.71 -2.60
N VAL A 173 -12.93 19.57 -1.31
CA VAL A 173 -12.07 18.88 -0.34
C VAL A 173 -12.88 17.79 0.36
N LYS A 174 -12.30 16.59 0.48
CA LYS A 174 -12.81 15.50 1.32
C LYS A 174 -11.75 15.12 2.35
N PHE A 175 -12.18 14.86 3.58
CA PHE A 175 -11.33 14.45 4.69
C PHE A 175 -11.56 12.97 4.95
N LEU A 176 -10.52 12.15 4.75
CA LEU A 176 -10.61 10.69 4.80
C LEU A 176 -9.62 10.14 5.81
N THR A 177 -9.98 9.06 6.49
CA THR A 177 -8.99 8.29 7.25
C THR A 177 -7.98 7.62 6.31
N PRO A 178 -6.72 7.37 6.73
CA PRO A 178 -5.75 6.62 5.94
C PRO A 178 -6.22 5.22 5.53
N GLY A 179 -7.21 4.65 6.21
CA GLY A 179 -7.84 3.38 5.83
C GLY A 179 -8.36 3.35 4.40
N PHE A 180 -8.79 4.50 3.86
CA PHE A 180 -9.19 4.64 2.45
C PHE A 180 -8.06 4.26 1.49
N LEU A 181 -6.87 4.84 1.70
CA LEU A 181 -5.70 4.60 0.87
C LEU A 181 -5.29 3.12 0.95
N LEU A 182 -5.21 2.59 2.17
CA LEU A 182 -4.79 1.22 2.42
C LEU A 182 -5.71 0.20 1.76
N LYS A 183 -7.02 0.31 1.97
CA LYS A 183 -7.98 -0.59 1.31
C LYS A 183 -7.98 -0.42 -0.21
N SER A 184 -7.80 0.81 -0.71
CA SER A 184 -7.70 1.03 -2.16
C SER A 184 -6.50 0.33 -2.77
N ILE A 185 -5.35 0.35 -2.09
CA ILE A 185 -4.14 -0.36 -2.50
C ILE A 185 -4.37 -1.87 -2.47
N ILE A 186 -4.93 -2.41 -1.38
CA ILE A 186 -5.15 -3.85 -1.24
C ILE A 186 -6.08 -4.41 -2.33
N TYR A 187 -7.17 -3.70 -2.63
CA TYR A 187 -8.13 -4.10 -3.65
C TYR A 187 -7.77 -3.63 -5.06
N GLN A 188 -6.66 -2.91 -5.22
CA GLN A 188 -6.24 -2.33 -6.51
C GLN A 188 -7.37 -1.53 -7.18
N LYS A 189 -8.20 -0.87 -6.37
CA LYS A 189 -9.37 -0.12 -6.80
C LYS A 189 -9.68 1.00 -5.83
N GLN A 190 -9.96 2.20 -6.35
CA GLN A 190 -10.48 3.31 -5.55
C GLN A 190 -11.74 2.87 -4.79
N GLN A 191 -11.68 2.94 -3.46
CA GLN A 191 -12.82 2.62 -2.59
C GLN A 191 -13.87 3.75 -2.61
N PRO A 192 -15.13 3.49 -2.21
CA PRO A 192 -16.09 4.56 -1.94
C PRO A 192 -15.56 5.50 -0.84
N PHE A 193 -15.84 6.79 -0.95
CA PHE A 193 -15.32 7.77 0.02
C PHE A 193 -16.09 7.71 1.34
N GLU A 194 -17.39 7.44 1.25
CA GLU A 194 -18.37 7.48 2.32
C GLU A 194 -18.00 6.55 3.49
N ASP A 195 -17.33 5.45 3.18
CA ASP A 195 -16.88 4.44 4.16
C ASP A 195 -15.69 4.93 5.02
N PHE A 196 -15.06 6.05 4.67
CA PHE A 196 -13.82 6.54 5.30
C PHE A 196 -13.82 8.03 5.62
N GLU A 197 -14.88 8.76 5.30
CA GLU A 197 -15.02 10.19 5.62
C GLU A 197 -15.11 10.41 7.13
N LEU A 198 -14.53 11.53 7.59
CA LEU A 198 -14.69 12.04 8.96
C LEU A 198 -15.99 12.83 9.14
#